data_AF-A0A8V0Z9C1-F1
#
_entry.id   AF-A0A8V0Z9C1-F1
#
_cell.length_a   1.000
_cell.length_b   1.000
_cell.length_c   1.000
_cell.angle_alpha   90.00
_cell.angle_beta   90.00
_cell.angle_gamma   90.00
#
_symmetry.space_group_name_H-M   'P 1'
#
loop_
_entity.id
_entity.type
_entity.pdbx_description
1 polymer ?
#
loop_
_entity_poly.entity_id
_entity_poly.type
_entity_poly.pdbx_seq_one_letter_code
_entity_poly.pdbx_strand_id
1 'polypeptide(L)'
;MLEPCQRGAGVMSEKEYSLQPRCAGSSRRPTSGSSASMYTEIQQEHSDSASILTHPDYIDGNPDLIKPKKLLNPVKASKSHQELHRELLMNHKRGLSVDSKPELQRVLEHRRRNQVLRQKKEEEEAKKLQSPFEKELLKRHQRLDQLEKEQEKQEDHAPEFIKVKENLRRTSTVTGEEKAA
;
A
#
# COMPACT_ATOMS: atom_id res chain seq x y z
N MET A 1 -64.76 18.46 29.89
CA MET A 1 -63.55 18.09 30.67
C MET A 1 -63.36 16.59 30.46
N LEU A 2 -62.51 16.05 29.60
CA LEU A 2 -61.24 16.51 29.06
C LEU A 2 -61.06 16.04 27.59
N GLU A 3 -60.26 16.83 26.89
CA GLU A 3 -59.80 16.77 25.50
C GLU A 3 -59.10 15.46 25.06
N PRO A 4 -59.03 15.19 23.74
CA PRO A 4 -58.31 14.06 23.15
C PRO A 4 -56.78 14.25 23.17
N CYS A 5 -56.07 13.18 23.54
CA CYS A 5 -54.61 13.15 23.54
C CYS A 5 -54.07 12.99 22.09
N GLN A 6 -53.62 14.10 21.51
CA GLN A 6 -52.97 14.14 20.19
C GLN A 6 -51.60 13.46 20.26
N ARG A 7 -51.41 12.37 19.50
CA ARG A 7 -50.07 11.83 19.21
C ARG A 7 -49.51 12.57 18.00
N GLY A 8 -48.55 13.45 18.26
CA GLY A 8 -47.84 14.21 17.23
C GLY A 8 -47.07 13.30 16.27
N ALA A 9 -47.27 13.52 14.98
CA ALA A 9 -46.45 12.98 13.91
C ALA A 9 -45.12 13.75 13.90
N GLY A 10 -44.04 13.11 14.38
CA GLY A 10 -42.69 13.62 14.24
C GLY A 10 -42.22 13.44 12.79
N VAL A 11 -42.16 14.55 12.07
CA VAL A 11 -41.52 14.66 10.75
C VAL A 11 -40.04 14.39 10.92
N MET A 12 -39.57 13.21 10.50
CA MET A 12 -38.14 12.96 10.37
C MET A 12 -37.68 13.55 9.03
N SER A 13 -37.10 14.75 9.08
CA SER A 13 -36.41 15.33 7.93
C SER A 13 -35.24 14.42 7.55
N GLU A 14 -35.30 13.85 6.35
CA GLU A 14 -34.16 13.23 5.69
C GLU A 14 -33.08 14.31 5.47
N LYS A 15 -32.05 14.30 6.31
CA LYS A 15 -30.79 14.98 5.97
C LYS A 15 -29.99 14.02 5.11
N GLU A 16 -30.17 14.19 3.81
CA GLU A 16 -29.33 13.62 2.77
C GLU A 16 -27.88 14.10 2.98
N TYR A 17 -27.06 13.28 3.63
CA TYR A 17 -25.63 13.55 3.77
C TYR A 17 -24.93 13.16 2.46
N SER A 18 -24.83 14.13 1.57
CA SER A 18 -23.99 14.06 0.37
C SER A 18 -22.51 14.02 0.77
N LEU A 19 -21.89 12.83 0.69
CA LEU A 19 -20.45 12.66 0.79
C LEU A 19 -19.83 12.66 -0.61
N GLN A 20 -19.69 13.85 -1.21
CA GLN A 20 -18.79 14.02 -2.34
C GLN A 20 -17.38 14.37 -1.85
N PRO A 21 -16.34 13.60 -2.21
CA PRO A 21 -14.96 14.04 -2.02
C PRO A 21 -14.59 15.04 -3.12
N ARG A 22 -14.53 16.33 -2.77
CA ARG A 22 -13.92 17.35 -3.64
C ARG A 22 -12.40 17.18 -3.62
N CYS A 23 -11.85 16.63 -4.69
CA CYS A 23 -10.43 16.70 -4.99
C CYS A 23 -10.12 18.09 -5.55
N ALA A 24 -9.42 18.92 -4.79
CA ALA A 24 -8.76 20.13 -5.30
C ALA A 24 -7.35 20.20 -4.70
N GLY A 25 -6.36 20.16 -5.59
CA GLY A 25 -4.96 20.12 -5.24
C GLY A 25 -4.45 21.42 -4.63
N SER A 26 -3.43 21.28 -3.79
CA SER A 26 -2.40 22.29 -3.61
C SER A 26 -1.12 21.60 -3.18
N SER A 27 -0.25 21.40 -4.17
CA SER A 27 1.13 21.00 -3.97
C SER A 27 1.86 22.17 -3.30
N ARG A 28 2.07 22.09 -1.98
CA ARG A 28 3.08 22.88 -1.27
C ARG A 28 3.73 21.98 -0.23
N ARG A 29 4.85 21.36 -0.62
CA ARG A 29 5.79 20.76 0.33
C ARG A 29 6.37 21.89 1.19
N PRO A 30 6.22 21.90 2.52
CA PRO A 30 7.21 22.57 3.33
C PRO A 30 8.47 21.72 3.25
N THR A 31 9.55 22.31 2.76
CA THR A 31 10.90 21.81 2.98
C THR A 31 11.08 21.69 4.48
N SER A 32 10.94 20.49 5.01
CA SER A 32 11.28 20.19 6.40
C SER A 32 12.75 20.49 6.53
N GLY A 33 13.04 21.60 7.23
CA GLY A 33 14.37 21.96 7.65
C GLY A 33 15.03 20.71 8.20
N SER A 34 16.21 20.43 7.65
CA SER A 34 17.10 19.40 8.12
C SER A 34 17.30 19.60 9.62
N SER A 35 16.56 18.86 10.45
CA SER A 35 17.04 18.54 11.79
C SER A 35 18.12 17.48 11.58
N ALA A 36 19.22 17.91 10.94
CA ALA A 36 20.47 17.21 10.99
C ALA A 36 20.78 17.07 12.47
N SER A 37 20.67 15.83 12.95
CA SER A 37 21.04 15.44 14.28
C SER A 37 22.49 15.89 14.50
N MET A 38 22.67 16.95 15.30
CA MET A 38 23.96 17.49 15.76
C MET A 38 24.87 16.43 16.39
N TYR A 39 24.33 15.25 16.67
CA TYR A 39 25.03 14.13 17.28
C TYR A 39 25.71 13.20 16.27
N THR A 40 25.30 13.23 15.00
CA THR A 40 25.90 12.40 13.94
C THR A 40 27.23 12.99 13.43
N GLU A 41 27.33 14.33 13.41
CA GLU A 41 28.51 15.05 12.92
C GLU A 41 29.70 14.94 13.89
N ILE A 42 29.44 14.93 15.21
CA ILE A 42 30.49 14.77 16.24
C ILE A 42 31.16 13.38 16.17
N GLN A 43 30.48 12.35 15.66
CA GLN A 43 31.00 10.99 15.64
C GLN A 43 31.79 10.64 14.37
N GLN A 44 31.67 11.44 13.29
CA GLN A 44 32.43 11.21 12.06
C GLN A 44 33.90 11.63 12.18
N GLU A 45 34.23 12.60 13.02
CA GLU A 45 35.58 13.19 13.18
C GLU A 45 36.59 12.33 13.96
N HIS A 46 36.28 11.08 14.28
CA HIS A 46 37.15 10.22 15.10
C HIS A 46 37.51 8.88 14.50
N SER A 47 37.17 8.62 13.23
CA SER A 47 37.53 7.34 12.60
C SER A 47 38.81 7.38 11.76
N ASP A 48 39.35 8.54 11.37
CA ASP A 48 40.55 8.59 10.49
C ASP A 48 41.59 9.67 10.85
N SER A 49 41.61 10.19 12.09
CA SER A 49 42.63 11.17 12.51
C SER A 49 43.86 10.50 13.15
N ALA A 50 44.82 10.20 12.28
CA ALA A 50 46.25 10.33 12.55
C ALA A 50 46.79 9.69 13.85
N SER A 51 47.20 8.43 13.74
CA SER A 51 48.30 7.84 14.53
C SER A 51 49.68 8.43 14.12
N ILE A 52 49.74 9.70 13.73
CA ILE A 52 50.91 10.37 13.18
C ILE A 52 51.10 11.66 13.98
N LEU A 53 52.27 11.79 14.62
CA LEU A 53 52.78 12.97 15.35
C LEU A 53 52.26 13.18 16.77
N THR A 54 52.83 12.43 17.72
CA THR A 54 53.39 13.02 18.97
C THR A 54 54.14 11.93 19.75
N HIS A 55 55.32 11.56 19.24
CA HIS A 55 56.35 10.92 20.06
C HIS A 55 57.48 11.95 20.19
N PRO A 56 57.60 12.68 21.32
CA PRO A 56 58.85 13.35 21.61
C PRO A 56 59.85 12.23 21.96
N ASP A 57 60.81 12.02 21.08
CA ASP A 57 61.98 11.18 21.34
C ASP A 57 62.78 11.79 22.49
N TYR A 58 62.43 11.42 23.72
CA TYR A 58 63.25 11.68 24.89
C TYR A 58 63.88 10.38 25.37
N ILE A 59 65.16 10.23 25.03
CA ILE A 59 66.22 9.56 25.79
C ILE A 59 65.76 8.28 26.53
N ASP A 60 65.91 7.16 25.83
CA ASP A 60 66.01 5.84 26.45
C ASP A 60 67.37 5.74 27.15
N GLY A 61 67.39 5.97 28.46
CA GLY A 61 68.64 6.01 29.23
C GLY A 61 68.51 5.85 30.74
N ASN A 62 67.38 5.35 31.25
CA ASN A 62 67.27 4.97 32.65
C ASN A 62 66.34 3.75 32.82
N PRO A 63 66.87 2.54 33.04
CA PRO A 63 66.07 1.32 33.14
C PRO A 63 65.20 1.24 34.42
N ASP A 64 65.38 2.17 35.37
CA ASP A 64 64.66 2.20 36.66
C ASP A 64 63.42 3.12 36.68
N LEU A 65 63.06 3.76 35.56
CA LEU A 65 61.84 4.57 35.47
C LEU A 65 60.61 3.69 35.22
N ILE A 66 59.74 3.55 36.22
CA ILE A 66 58.44 2.87 36.10
C ILE A 66 57.56 3.66 35.12
N LYS A 67 57.49 3.20 33.87
CA LYS A 67 56.59 3.78 32.86
C LYS A 67 55.13 3.52 33.28
N PRO A 68 54.24 4.54 33.28
CA PRO A 68 52.84 4.32 33.58
C PRO A 68 52.25 3.32 32.57
N LYS A 69 51.67 2.23 33.08
CA LYS A 69 51.03 1.20 32.27
C LYS A 69 49.80 1.80 31.59
N LYS A 70 49.74 1.74 30.26
CA LYS A 70 48.55 2.13 29.50
C LYS A 70 47.40 1.19 29.87
N LEU A 71 46.48 1.67 30.70
CA LEU A 71 45.26 0.92 31.02
C LEU A 71 44.40 0.85 29.76
N LEU A 72 43.91 -0.35 29.46
CA LEU A 72 43.00 -0.54 28.34
C LEU A 72 41.66 0.10 28.69
N ASN A 73 41.17 0.97 27.81
CA ASN A 73 39.87 1.60 27.98
C ASN A 73 38.79 0.49 27.99
N PRO A 74 37.99 0.33 29.06
CA PRO A 74 37.02 -0.75 29.17
C PRO A 74 35.99 -0.78 28.03
N VAL A 75 35.63 0.38 27.48
CA VAL A 75 34.71 0.52 26.33
C VAL A 75 35.36 -0.02 25.04
N LYS A 76 36.67 0.18 24.87
CA LYS A 76 37.45 -0.31 23.73
C LYS A 76 38.07 -1.69 23.95
N ALA A 77 38.12 -2.18 25.18
CA ALA A 77 38.52 -3.53 25.52
C ALA A 77 37.38 -4.53 25.28
N SER A 78 36.13 -4.11 25.51
CA SER A 78 34.95 -4.94 25.26
C SER A 78 34.59 -4.94 23.76
N LYS A 79 34.83 -6.07 23.08
CA LYS A 79 34.42 -6.27 21.68
C LYS A 79 32.90 -6.23 21.52
N SER A 80 32.16 -6.82 22.47
CA SER A 80 30.70 -6.85 22.46
C SER A 80 30.08 -5.44 22.45
N HIS A 81 30.63 -4.53 23.26
CA HIS A 81 30.11 -3.15 23.31
C HIS A 81 30.37 -2.39 22.01
N GLN A 82 31.55 -2.57 21.41
CA GLN A 82 31.89 -1.96 20.12
C GLN A 82 31.04 -2.52 18.98
N GLU A 83 30.77 -3.82 19.00
CA GLU A 83 29.91 -4.48 18.04
C GLU A 83 28.48 -3.97 18.12
N LEU A 84 27.93 -3.82 19.33
CA LEU A 84 26.63 -3.21 19.54
C LEU A 84 26.59 -1.78 18.99
N HIS A 85 27.59 -0.95 19.27
CA HIS A 85 27.67 0.42 18.75
C HIS A 85 27.67 0.43 17.21
N ARG A 86 28.47 -0.44 16.59
CA ARG A 86 28.53 -0.59 15.14
C ARG A 86 27.18 -1.04 14.57
N GLU A 87 26.54 -2.02 15.18
CA GLU A 87 25.24 -2.54 14.73
C GLU A 87 24.13 -1.50 14.82
N LEU A 88 24.06 -0.77 15.93
CA LEU A 88 23.09 0.32 16.11
C LEU A 88 23.24 1.40 15.03
N LEU A 89 24.47 1.82 14.75
CA LEU A 89 24.76 2.77 13.66
C LEU A 89 24.37 2.21 12.29
N MET A 90 24.65 0.92 12.03
CA MET A 90 24.32 0.28 10.76
C MET A 90 22.81 0.12 10.56
N ASN A 91 22.06 -0.21 11.62
CA ASN A 91 20.60 -0.31 11.58
C ASN A 91 19.95 1.05 11.29
N HIS A 92 20.44 2.10 11.95
CA HIS A 92 19.99 3.47 11.69
C HIS A 92 20.29 3.92 10.24
N LYS A 93 21.51 3.68 9.75
CA LYS A 93 21.90 3.96 8.35
C LYS A 93 21.07 3.18 7.33
N ARG A 94 20.67 1.96 7.66
CA ARG A 94 19.85 1.10 6.78
C ARG A 94 18.35 1.39 6.89
N GLY A 95 17.93 2.32 7.73
CA GLY A 95 16.50 2.61 7.97
C GLY A 95 15.76 1.43 8.59
N LEU A 96 16.48 0.43 9.11
CA LEU A 96 15.94 -0.63 9.94
C LEU A 96 15.76 -0.03 11.34
N SER A 97 14.73 0.79 11.49
CA SER A 97 14.39 1.35 12.79
C SER A 97 14.12 0.20 13.76
N VAL A 98 14.84 0.16 14.87
CA VAL A 98 14.52 -0.72 16.02
C VAL A 98 13.13 -0.34 16.57
N ASP A 99 12.66 0.87 16.27
CA ASP A 99 11.26 1.24 16.42
C ASP A 99 10.46 0.50 15.35
N SER A 100 9.98 -0.69 15.74
CA SER A 100 8.69 -1.18 15.27
C SER A 100 7.77 0.03 15.10
N LYS A 101 7.27 0.28 13.88
CA LYS A 101 6.41 1.43 13.52
C LYS A 101 5.67 2.01 14.73
N PRO A 102 5.62 3.33 14.95
CA PRO A 102 5.00 3.91 16.13
C PRO A 102 3.62 3.26 16.37
N GLU A 103 3.26 2.94 17.62
CA GLU A 103 2.07 2.14 17.97
C GLU A 103 0.82 2.51 17.13
N LEU A 104 0.59 3.82 16.97
CA LEU A 104 -0.51 4.36 16.17
C LEU A 104 -0.47 3.89 14.71
N GLN A 105 0.69 3.89 14.06
CA GLN A 105 0.84 3.41 12.69
C GLN A 105 0.56 1.89 12.60
N ARG A 106 0.99 1.10 13.59
CA ARG A 106 0.64 -0.34 13.62
C ARG A 106 -0.85 -0.54 13.79
N VAL A 107 -1.50 0.22 14.68
CA VAL A 107 -2.95 0.16 14.88
C VAL A 107 -3.71 0.57 13.61
N LEU A 108 -3.28 1.64 12.92
CA LEU A 108 -3.91 2.08 11.67
C LEU A 108 -3.71 1.06 10.54
N GLU A 109 -2.52 0.48 10.41
CA GLU A 109 -2.27 -0.59 9.43
C GLU A 109 -3.07 -1.85 9.75
N HIS A 110 -3.13 -2.24 11.03
CA HIS A 110 -3.91 -3.38 11.48
C HIS A 110 -5.40 -3.17 11.22
N ARG A 111 -5.93 -1.97 11.51
CA ARG A 111 -7.32 -1.60 11.21
C ARG A 111 -7.61 -1.66 9.71
N ARG A 112 -6.72 -1.12 8.86
CA ARG A 112 -6.85 -1.21 7.40
C ARG A 112 -6.88 -2.67 6.93
N ARG A 113 -5.95 -3.51 7.41
CA ARG A 113 -5.90 -4.93 7.07
C ARG A 113 -7.19 -5.65 7.49
N ASN A 114 -7.63 -5.43 8.72
CA ASN A 114 -8.86 -6.04 9.24
C ASN A 114 -10.11 -5.60 8.46
N GLN A 115 -10.18 -4.34 8.03
CA GLN A 115 -11.30 -3.87 7.21
C GLN A 115 -11.37 -4.61 5.87
N VAL A 116 -10.23 -4.75 5.18
CA VAL A 116 -10.16 -5.49 3.92
C VAL A 116 -10.50 -6.96 4.11
N LEU A 117 -10.01 -7.58 5.20
CA LEU A 117 -10.32 -8.97 5.55
C LEU A 117 -11.82 -9.16 5.81
N ARG A 118 -12.46 -8.24 6.54
CA ARG A 118 -13.90 -8.29 6.79
C ARG A 118 -14.70 -8.16 5.49
N GLN A 119 -14.35 -7.20 4.64
CA GLN A 119 -15.01 -7.02 3.33
C GLN A 119 -14.88 -8.28 2.46
N LYS A 120 -13.68 -8.87 2.38
CA LYS A 120 -13.47 -10.11 1.63
C LYS A 120 -14.28 -11.28 2.19
N LYS A 121 -14.35 -11.39 3.52
CA LYS A 121 -15.12 -12.44 4.18
C LYS A 121 -16.63 -12.28 3.93
N GLU A 122 -17.14 -11.06 4.03
CA GLU A 122 -18.54 -10.73 3.74
C GLU A 122 -18.88 -11.01 2.26
N GLU A 123 -17.98 -10.69 1.33
CA GLU A 123 -18.13 -11.02 -0.10
C GLU A 123 -18.12 -12.54 -0.34
N GLU A 124 -17.22 -13.28 0.31
CA GLU A 124 -17.16 -14.73 0.20
C GLU A 124 -18.40 -15.39 0.83
N GLU A 125 -18.88 -14.89 1.95
CA GLU A 125 -20.13 -15.33 2.58
C GLU A 125 -21.33 -15.02 1.70
N ALA A 126 -21.42 -13.83 1.09
CA ALA A 126 -22.47 -13.50 0.12
C ALA A 126 -22.42 -14.43 -1.10
N LYS A 127 -21.23 -14.76 -1.61
CA LYS A 127 -21.04 -15.74 -2.68
C LYS A 127 -21.48 -17.15 -2.26
N LYS A 128 -21.17 -17.57 -1.04
CA LYS A 128 -21.61 -18.88 -0.50
C LYS A 128 -23.12 -18.93 -0.28
N LEU A 129 -23.69 -17.85 0.22
CA LEU A 129 -25.12 -17.64 0.43
C LEU A 129 -25.88 -17.34 -0.86
N GLN A 130 -25.21 -17.32 -2.03
CA GLN A 130 -25.91 -17.20 -3.31
C GLN A 130 -27.03 -18.22 -3.39
N SER A 131 -28.23 -17.70 -3.64
CA SER A 131 -29.45 -18.48 -3.78
C SER A 131 -29.26 -19.56 -4.86
N PRO A 132 -29.84 -20.76 -4.70
CA PRO A 132 -29.86 -21.78 -5.76
C PRO A 132 -30.30 -21.22 -7.12
N PHE A 133 -31.25 -20.28 -7.13
CA PHE A 133 -31.70 -19.60 -8.35
C PHE A 133 -30.62 -18.73 -9.00
N GLU A 134 -29.83 -18.00 -8.20
CA GLU A 134 -28.76 -17.14 -8.71
C GLU A 134 -27.62 -17.95 -9.31
N LYS A 135 -27.33 -19.12 -8.73
CA LYS A 135 -26.40 -20.10 -9.31
C LYS A 135 -26.90 -20.61 -10.67
N GLU A 136 -28.20 -20.86 -10.82
CA GLU A 136 -28.79 -21.31 -12.09
C GLU A 136 -28.78 -20.20 -13.16
N LEU A 137 -29.05 -18.94 -12.78
CA LEU A 137 -28.89 -17.78 -13.66
C LEU A 137 -27.45 -17.66 -14.16
N LEU A 138 -26.46 -17.73 -13.26
CA LEU A 138 -25.04 -17.67 -13.63
C LEU A 138 -24.67 -18.78 -14.61
N LYS A 139 -25.14 -20.01 -14.34
CA LYS A 139 -24.93 -21.17 -15.21
C LYS A 139 -25.57 -20.98 -16.59
N ARG A 140 -26.77 -20.40 -16.66
CA ARG A 140 -27.45 -20.10 -17.92
C ARG A 140 -26.69 -19.05 -18.72
N HIS A 141 -26.24 -17.97 -18.07
CA HIS A 141 -25.42 -16.94 -18.69
C HIS A 141 -24.12 -17.54 -19.26
N GLN A 142 -23.42 -18.36 -18.47
CA GLN A 142 -22.18 -19.00 -18.90
C GLN A 142 -22.35 -19.96 -20.10
N ARG A 143 -23.53 -20.58 -20.26
CA ARG A 143 -23.85 -21.34 -21.50
C ARG A 143 -24.07 -20.43 -22.70
N LEU A 144 -24.77 -19.32 -22.51
CA LEU A 144 -25.02 -18.36 -23.59
C LEU A 144 -23.70 -17.77 -24.10
N ASP A 145 -22.79 -17.37 -23.20
CA ASP A 145 -21.46 -16.87 -23.57
C ASP A 145 -20.63 -17.88 -24.37
N GLN A 146 -20.75 -19.18 -24.05
CA GLN A 146 -20.07 -20.25 -24.80
C GLN A 146 -20.63 -20.37 -26.21
N LEU A 147 -21.96 -20.38 -26.33
CA LEU A 147 -22.65 -20.44 -27.62
C LEU A 147 -22.33 -19.21 -28.48
N GLU A 148 -22.31 -18.02 -27.88
CA GLU A 148 -21.96 -16.78 -28.58
C GLU A 148 -20.52 -16.83 -29.11
N LYS A 149 -19.56 -17.28 -28.30
CA LYS A 149 -18.17 -17.49 -28.75
C LYS A 149 -18.04 -18.55 -29.84
N GLU A 150 -18.82 -19.63 -29.76
CA GLU A 150 -18.85 -20.65 -30.80
C GLU A 150 -19.47 -20.12 -32.10
N GLN A 151 -20.51 -19.29 -31.99
CA GLN A 151 -21.19 -18.67 -33.12
C GLN A 151 -20.31 -17.60 -33.79
N GLU A 152 -19.62 -16.77 -33.01
CA GLU A 152 -18.64 -15.79 -33.51
C GLU A 152 -17.51 -16.50 -34.27
N LYS A 153 -16.99 -17.60 -33.73
CA LYS A 153 -16.02 -18.43 -34.44
C LYS A 153 -16.60 -19.00 -35.73
N GLN A 154 -17.83 -19.53 -35.72
CA GLN A 154 -18.45 -20.05 -36.94
C GLN A 154 -18.68 -18.94 -37.98
N GLU A 155 -19.02 -17.73 -37.55
CA GLU A 155 -19.21 -16.56 -38.41
C GLU A 155 -17.89 -16.06 -39.00
N ASP A 156 -16.79 -16.14 -38.25
CA ASP A 156 -15.43 -15.85 -38.74
C ASP A 156 -14.92 -16.89 -39.72
N HIS A 157 -15.28 -18.16 -39.54
CA HIS A 157 -14.88 -19.26 -40.44
C HIS A 157 -15.82 -19.44 -41.63
N ALA A 158 -16.92 -18.69 -41.69
CA ALA A 158 -17.85 -18.73 -42.81
C ALA A 158 -17.22 -18.11 -44.06
N PRO A 159 -17.34 -18.75 -45.25
CA PRO A 159 -16.85 -18.19 -46.50
C PRO A 159 -17.46 -16.81 -46.79
N GLU A 160 -16.65 -15.88 -47.30
CA GLU A 160 -17.07 -14.49 -47.53
C GLU A 160 -18.35 -14.36 -48.38
N PHE A 161 -18.56 -15.25 -49.36
CA PHE A 161 -19.75 -15.20 -50.21
C PHE A 161 -21.05 -15.42 -49.43
N ILE A 162 -21.01 -16.17 -48.31
CA ILE A 162 -22.17 -16.36 -47.43
C ILE A 162 -22.45 -15.07 -46.65
N LYS A 163 -21.42 -14.41 -46.11
CA LYS A 163 -21.53 -13.09 -45.46
C LYS A 163 -22.09 -12.04 -46.43
N VAL A 164 -21.56 -11.95 -47.65
CA VAL A 164 -22.02 -11.00 -48.67
C VAL A 164 -23.47 -11.28 -49.08
N LYS A 165 -23.85 -12.56 -49.26
CA LYS A 165 -25.23 -12.95 -49.60
C LYS A 165 -26.21 -12.62 -48.48
N GLU A 166 -25.83 -12.83 -47.22
CA GLU A 166 -26.67 -12.49 -46.09
C GLU A 166 -26.86 -10.97 -45.96
N ASN A 167 -25.78 -10.19 -46.10
CA ASN A 167 -25.84 -8.73 -46.11
C ASN A 167 -26.77 -8.23 -47.22
N LEU A 168 -26.66 -8.79 -48.43
CA LEU A 168 -27.53 -8.44 -49.55
C LEU A 168 -29.00 -8.78 -49.28
N ARG A 169 -29.27 -9.91 -48.58
CA ARG A 169 -30.62 -10.31 -48.14
C ARG A 169 -31.18 -9.34 -47.10
N ARG A 170 -30.38 -8.94 -46.10
CA ARG A 170 -30.76 -7.98 -45.06
C ARG A 170 -31.08 -6.60 -45.67
N THR A 171 -30.32 -6.16 -46.67
CA THR A 171 -30.60 -4.90 -47.37
C THR A 171 -31.76 -5.00 -48.37
N SER A 172 -31.99 -6.16 -48.99
CA SER A 172 -33.09 -6.33 -49.96
C SER A 172 -34.47 -6.30 -49.31
N THR A 173 -34.61 -6.77 -48.06
CA THR A 173 -35.88 -6.69 -47.32
C THR A 173 -36.16 -5.27 -46.85
N VAL A 174 -35.13 -4.53 -46.41
CA VAL A 174 -35.27 -3.12 -46.02
C VAL A 174 -35.60 -2.20 -47.22
N THR A 175 -35.15 -2.55 -48.43
CA THR A 175 -35.45 -1.79 -49.65
C THR A 175 -36.73 -2.23 -50.36
N GLY A 176 -37.32 -3.38 -49.99
CA GLY A 176 -38.60 -3.85 -50.52
C GLY A 176 -39.83 -3.20 -49.86
N GLU A 177 -39.67 -2.66 -48.65
CA GLU A 177 -40.77 -2.05 -47.88
C GLU A 177 -41.04 -0.58 -48.26
N GLU A 178 -40.14 0.08 -49.01
CA GLU A 178 -40.29 1.49 -49.45
C GLU A 178 -41.00 1.64 -50.82
N LYS A 179 -41.38 0.53 -51.48
CA LYS A 179 -42.01 0.53 -52.82
C LYS A 179 -43.42 -0.06 -52.88
N ALA A 180 -44.08 -0.20 -51.73
CA ALA A 180 -45.46 -0.70 -51.63
C ALA A 180 -46.32 0.13 -50.64
N ALA A 181 -46.11 1.44 -50.58
CA ALA A 181 -46.99 2.40 -49.91
C ALA A 181 -47.29 3.58 -50.85
#